data_AF-X1S134-F1
#
_entry.id   AF-X1S134-F1
#
_cell.length_a   1.000
_cell.length_b   1.000
_cell.length_c   1.000
_cell.angle_alpha   90.00
_cell.angle_beta   90.00
_cell.angle_gamma   90.00
#
_symmetry.space_group_name_H-M   'P 1'
#
loop_
_entity.id
_entity.type
_entity.pdbx_description
1 polymer ?
#
loop_
_entity_poly.entity_id
_entity_poly.type
_entity_poly.pdbx_seq_one_letter_code
_entity_poly.pdbx_strand_id
1 'polypeptide(L)'
;MWQLAASLWHQLSPEEVEEWERAGTTRGMTGFAWYMSQALRPNPGIYLPLAGGNMTGQIDMQWQQITGLPPPLLATDAARKTYVDWRAREEVTRPAVRARRTTNQTIQHNTVTTLSFDMEDHDNDTMWEGVTNPDRITIQTAGIYIILGQVQWAASAAGYRGQLLQHSSAGLIAQTHTQQSDSINLWRGNVATTWDCEVGDYIELLVIHTAGADLDCIPGGMQAPVLEAVRAG
;
A
#
# COMPACT_ATOMS: atom_id res chain seq x y z
N MET A 1 -29.12 -47.11 -4.98
CA MET A 1 -28.67 -47.08 -6.39
C MET A 1 -27.94 -48.37 -6.78
N TRP A 2 -26.94 -48.84 -6.01
CA TRP A 2 -26.21 -50.10 -6.29
C TRP A 2 -27.12 -51.34 -6.40
N GLN A 3 -28.02 -51.56 -5.43
CA GLN A 3 -28.94 -52.72 -5.45
C GLN A 3 -29.92 -52.70 -6.64
N LEU A 4 -30.34 -51.50 -7.08
CA LEU A 4 -31.22 -51.35 -8.23
C LEU A 4 -30.46 -51.69 -9.53
N ALA A 5 -29.24 -51.17 -9.71
CA ALA A 5 -28.39 -51.53 -10.84
C ALA A 5 -28.09 -53.04 -10.87
N ALA A 6 -27.75 -53.64 -9.73
CA ALA A 6 -27.52 -55.09 -9.66
C ALA A 6 -28.78 -55.89 -10.05
N SER A 7 -29.97 -55.45 -9.64
CA SER A 7 -31.22 -56.11 -10.04
C SER A 7 -31.51 -56.00 -11.54
N LEU A 8 -31.15 -54.87 -12.17
CA LEU A 8 -31.30 -54.66 -13.60
C LEU A 8 -30.34 -55.54 -14.41
N TRP A 9 -29.12 -55.78 -13.93
CA TRP A 9 -28.20 -56.73 -14.56
C TRP A 9 -28.80 -58.12 -14.69
N HIS A 10 -29.49 -58.60 -13.65
CA HIS A 10 -30.14 -59.92 -13.66
C HIS A 10 -31.41 -59.98 -14.54
N GLN A 11 -31.89 -58.84 -15.03
CA GLN A 11 -33.01 -58.76 -15.96
C GLN A 11 -32.56 -58.65 -17.42
N LEU A 12 -31.25 -58.47 -17.68
CA LEU A 12 -30.71 -58.42 -19.03
C LEU A 12 -30.90 -59.77 -19.74
N SER A 13 -31.19 -59.69 -21.03
CA SER A 13 -31.19 -60.86 -21.90
C SER A 13 -29.77 -61.44 -22.02
N PRO A 14 -29.62 -62.73 -22.38
CA PRO A 14 -28.31 -63.34 -22.59
C PRO A 14 -27.44 -62.61 -23.61
N GLU A 15 -28.06 -62.04 -24.65
CA GLU A 15 -27.39 -61.28 -25.71
C GLU A 15 -26.80 -59.98 -25.16
N GLU A 16 -27.57 -59.23 -24.37
CA GLU A 16 -27.10 -58.00 -23.71
C GLU A 16 -25.98 -58.30 -22.71
N VAL A 17 -26.09 -59.37 -21.92
CA VAL A 17 -25.03 -59.79 -20.99
C VAL A 17 -23.73 -60.07 -21.76
N GLU A 18 -23.79 -60.73 -22.91
CA GLU A 18 -22.61 -61.02 -23.73
C GLU A 18 -21.98 -59.75 -24.31
N GLU A 19 -22.78 -58.75 -24.69
CA GLU A 19 -22.27 -57.44 -25.10
C GLU A 19 -21.52 -56.74 -23.97
N TRP A 20 -22.08 -56.75 -22.76
CA TRP A 20 -21.42 -56.19 -21.58
C TRP A 20 -20.15 -56.96 -21.21
N GLU A 21 -20.16 -58.29 -21.27
CA GLU A 21 -18.98 -59.13 -21.04
C GLU A 21 -17.88 -58.87 -22.07
N ARG A 22 -18.22 -58.71 -23.36
CA ARG A 22 -17.25 -58.31 -24.40
C ARG A 22 -16.65 -56.92 -24.12
N ALA A 23 -17.48 -55.97 -23.71
CA ALA A 23 -17.04 -54.61 -23.35
C ALA A 23 -16.21 -54.58 -22.05
N GLY A 24 -16.50 -55.44 -21.09
CA GLY A 24 -15.73 -55.60 -19.86
C GLY A 24 -14.39 -56.28 -20.11
N THR A 25 -14.37 -57.35 -20.91
CA THR A 25 -13.17 -58.17 -21.16
C THR A 25 -12.08 -57.37 -21.85
N THR A 26 -12.44 -56.52 -22.81
CA THR A 26 -11.49 -55.57 -23.45
C THR A 26 -10.85 -54.58 -22.47
N ARG A 27 -11.42 -54.43 -21.28
CA ARG A 27 -10.97 -53.56 -20.19
C ARG A 27 -10.44 -54.34 -18.98
N GLY A 28 -10.23 -55.66 -19.10
CA GLY A 28 -9.68 -56.52 -18.04
C GLY A 28 -10.62 -56.73 -16.85
N MET A 29 -11.94 -56.59 -17.05
CA MET A 29 -12.96 -56.73 -16.00
C MET A 29 -14.13 -57.59 -16.50
N THR A 30 -14.97 -58.07 -15.58
CA THR A 30 -16.22 -58.76 -15.97
C THR A 30 -17.23 -57.75 -16.51
N GLY A 31 -18.16 -58.21 -17.35
CA GLY A 31 -19.26 -57.42 -17.86
C GLY A 31 -20.11 -56.82 -16.75
N PHE A 32 -20.36 -57.59 -15.68
CA PHE A 32 -21.05 -57.09 -14.49
C PHE A 32 -20.32 -55.90 -13.84
N ALA A 33 -19.00 -56.00 -13.66
CA ALA A 33 -18.20 -54.92 -13.07
C ALA A 33 -18.21 -53.66 -13.96
N TRP A 34 -18.15 -53.85 -15.28
CA TRP A 34 -18.25 -52.76 -16.24
C TRP A 34 -19.64 -52.10 -16.23
N TYR A 35 -20.72 -52.89 -16.26
CA TYR A 35 -22.10 -52.42 -16.18
C TYR A 35 -22.36 -51.60 -14.90
N MET A 36 -21.94 -52.12 -13.74
CA MET A 36 -22.06 -51.41 -12.48
C MET A 36 -21.29 -50.09 -12.49
N SER A 37 -20.13 -50.06 -13.15
CA SER A 37 -19.37 -48.82 -13.29
C SER A 37 -20.08 -47.78 -14.17
N GLN A 38 -20.85 -48.18 -15.19
CA GLN A 38 -21.61 -47.23 -16.01
C GLN A 38 -22.85 -46.72 -15.30
N ALA A 39 -23.60 -47.62 -14.67
CA ALA A 39 -24.84 -47.28 -13.97
C ALA A 39 -24.60 -46.38 -12.74
N LEU A 40 -23.39 -46.42 -12.17
CA LEU A 40 -23.01 -45.64 -10.99
C LEU A 40 -22.09 -44.45 -11.30
N ARG A 41 -21.71 -44.23 -12.56
CA ARG A 41 -20.95 -43.01 -12.92
C ARG A 41 -21.83 -41.78 -12.66
N PRO A 42 -21.32 -40.74 -11.95
CA PRO A 42 -21.96 -39.43 -11.94
C PRO A 42 -22.14 -38.99 -13.39
N ASN A 43 -23.32 -38.47 -13.76
CA ASN A 43 -23.63 -38.13 -15.13
C ASN A 43 -22.61 -37.09 -15.66
N PRO A 44 -21.68 -37.48 -16.55
CA PRO A 44 -20.47 -36.69 -16.82
C PRO A 44 -20.75 -35.40 -17.61
N GLY A 45 -21.99 -35.16 -18.03
CA GLY A 45 -22.37 -34.00 -18.84
C GLY A 45 -23.17 -32.91 -18.12
N ILE A 46 -23.47 -33.05 -16.82
CA ILE A 46 -24.36 -32.08 -16.13
C ILE A 46 -23.65 -31.34 -15.00
N TYR A 47 -22.70 -31.97 -14.31
CA TYR A 47 -22.00 -31.35 -13.18
C TYR A 47 -20.61 -31.96 -12.99
N LEU A 48 -19.72 -31.20 -12.36
CA LEU A 48 -18.44 -31.72 -11.87
C LEU A 48 -18.72 -32.65 -10.67
N PRO A 49 -18.08 -33.84 -10.57
CA PRO A 49 -18.20 -34.68 -9.39
C PRO A 49 -17.79 -33.92 -8.11
N LEU A 50 -18.37 -34.27 -6.95
CA LEU A 50 -17.99 -33.69 -5.65
C LEU A 50 -16.52 -33.98 -5.28
N ALA A 51 -15.95 -35.04 -5.85
CA ALA A 51 -14.52 -35.34 -5.73
C ALA A 51 -13.62 -34.40 -6.55
N GLY A 52 -14.21 -33.47 -7.32
CA GLY A 52 -13.52 -32.58 -8.25
C GLY A 52 -13.38 -33.16 -9.65
N GLY A 53 -12.60 -32.48 -10.47
CA GLY A 53 -12.32 -32.83 -11.87
C GLY A 53 -11.71 -31.64 -12.62
N ASN A 54 -11.38 -31.85 -13.90
CA ASN A 54 -10.87 -30.79 -14.76
C ASN A 54 -12.04 -30.12 -15.49
N MET A 55 -12.15 -28.80 -15.38
CA MET A 55 -13.01 -28.01 -16.27
C MET A 55 -12.18 -27.62 -17.50
N THR A 56 -12.64 -27.96 -18.70
CA THR A 56 -11.97 -27.60 -19.96
C THR A 56 -12.90 -26.76 -20.82
N GLY A 57 -12.34 -25.80 -21.57
CA GLY A 57 -13.11 -24.82 -22.33
C GLY A 57 -13.50 -23.58 -21.49
N GLN A 58 -14.24 -22.67 -22.13
CA GLN A 58 -14.76 -21.48 -21.46
C GLN A 58 -15.93 -21.85 -20.55
N ILE A 59 -15.95 -21.26 -19.36
CA ILE A 59 -17.08 -21.38 -18.42
C ILE A 59 -17.78 -20.02 -18.41
N ASP A 60 -19.02 -19.98 -18.89
CA ASP A 60 -19.90 -18.82 -18.75
C ASP A 60 -20.71 -18.93 -17.46
N MET A 61 -20.45 -18.03 -16.51
CA MET A 61 -21.16 -17.97 -15.22
C MET A 61 -22.43 -17.11 -15.28
N GLN A 62 -22.68 -16.43 -16.40
CA GLN A 62 -23.71 -15.40 -16.54
C GLN A 62 -23.64 -14.41 -15.36
N TRP A 63 -24.69 -14.35 -14.52
CA TRP A 63 -24.76 -13.50 -13.33
C TRP A 63 -24.70 -14.29 -12.01
N GLN A 64 -24.26 -15.55 -12.06
CA GLN A 64 -24.17 -16.41 -10.88
C GLN A 64 -22.88 -16.18 -10.10
N GLN A 65 -22.97 -16.24 -8.77
CA GLN A 65 -21.84 -16.04 -7.87
C GLN A 65 -21.09 -17.35 -7.59
N ILE A 66 -19.77 -17.26 -7.45
CA ILE A 66 -18.94 -18.33 -6.87
C ILE A 66 -18.78 -18.04 -5.38
N THR A 67 -19.33 -18.90 -4.52
CA THR A 67 -19.33 -18.73 -3.06
C THR A 67 -18.43 -19.76 -2.38
N GLY A 68 -17.98 -19.47 -1.15
CA GLY A 68 -17.19 -20.42 -0.34
C GLY A 68 -15.68 -20.50 -0.66
N LEU A 69 -15.13 -19.57 -1.45
CA LEU A 69 -13.69 -19.52 -1.71
C LEU A 69 -12.89 -19.17 -0.43
N PRO A 70 -11.89 -19.97 -0.03
CA PRO A 70 -10.98 -19.62 1.07
C PRO A 70 -10.04 -18.48 0.66
N PRO A 71 -9.33 -17.84 1.62
CA PRO A 71 -8.23 -16.93 1.29
C PRO A 71 -7.15 -17.67 0.46
N PRO A 72 -6.56 -17.02 -0.56
CA PRO A 72 -5.51 -17.64 -1.37
C PRO A 72 -4.25 -17.89 -0.52
N LEU A 73 -3.64 -19.08 -0.67
CA LEU A 73 -2.38 -19.46 -0.02
C LEU A 73 -1.23 -19.50 -1.01
N LEU A 74 -1.49 -19.90 -2.26
CA LEU A 74 -0.52 -19.99 -3.34
C LEU A 74 -0.80 -18.93 -4.41
N ALA A 75 0.22 -18.58 -5.20
CA ALA A 75 0.12 -17.62 -6.28
C ALA A 75 -0.83 -18.06 -7.42
N THR A 76 -1.15 -19.35 -7.49
CA THR A 76 -2.06 -19.94 -8.50
C THR A 76 -3.50 -20.06 -8.03
N ASP A 77 -3.81 -19.68 -6.79
CA ASP A 77 -5.15 -19.80 -6.23
C ASP A 77 -6.07 -18.68 -6.74
N ALA A 78 -7.37 -18.96 -6.83
CA ALA A 78 -8.36 -17.91 -7.05
C ALA A 78 -8.46 -17.01 -5.81
N ALA A 79 -8.48 -15.68 -6.01
CA ALA A 79 -8.58 -14.73 -4.92
C ALA A 79 -10.02 -14.20 -4.75
N ARG A 80 -10.52 -14.18 -3.51
CA ARG A 80 -11.79 -13.52 -3.17
C ARG A 80 -11.68 -12.00 -3.34
N LYS A 81 -12.76 -11.32 -3.73
CA LYS A 81 -12.77 -9.85 -3.94
C LYS A 81 -12.26 -9.09 -2.71
N THR A 82 -12.67 -9.46 -1.50
CA THR A 82 -12.22 -8.80 -0.27
C THR A 82 -10.72 -8.92 -0.03
N TYR A 83 -10.09 -10.00 -0.48
CA TYR A 83 -8.64 -10.16 -0.41
C TYR A 83 -7.94 -9.21 -1.39
N VAL A 84 -8.40 -9.17 -2.65
CA VAL A 84 -7.86 -8.27 -3.67
C VAL A 84 -8.08 -6.81 -3.29
N ASP A 85 -9.28 -6.43 -2.84
CA ASP A 85 -9.59 -5.08 -2.38
C ASP A 85 -8.73 -4.67 -1.18
N TRP A 86 -8.43 -5.61 -0.27
CA TRP A 86 -7.58 -5.34 0.88
C TRP A 86 -6.11 -5.19 0.46
N ARG A 87 -5.59 -6.09 -0.38
CA ARG A 87 -4.23 -5.99 -0.94
C ARG A 87 -4.03 -4.74 -1.77
N ALA A 88 -5.00 -4.38 -2.61
CA ALA A 88 -4.97 -3.15 -3.41
C ALA A 88 -5.05 -1.87 -2.57
N ARG A 89 -5.62 -1.94 -1.36
CA ARG A 89 -5.63 -0.81 -0.40
C ARG A 89 -4.32 -0.70 0.37
N GLU A 90 -3.63 -1.80 0.60
CA GLU A 90 -2.29 -1.83 1.19
C GLU A 90 -1.23 -1.28 0.22
N GLU A 91 -1.45 -1.45 -1.10
CA GLU A 91 -0.58 -0.95 -2.18
C GLU A 91 -0.68 0.58 -2.44
N VAL A 92 -1.42 1.35 -1.62
CA VAL A 92 -1.50 2.82 -1.76
C VAL A 92 -1.41 3.54 -0.41
N THR A 93 -0.54 3.12 0.50
CA THR A 93 0.01 4.08 1.48
C THR A 93 1.33 4.58 0.91
N ARG A 94 1.28 5.70 0.18
CA ARG A 94 2.47 6.36 -0.36
C ARG A 94 3.39 6.72 0.81
N PRO A 95 4.72 6.49 0.71
CA PRO A 95 5.67 6.97 1.69
C PRO A 95 5.42 8.44 2.02
N ALA A 96 5.10 8.72 3.27
CA ALA A 96 4.68 10.01 3.78
C ALA A 96 5.14 10.16 5.22
N VAL A 97 5.71 11.32 5.50
CA VAL A 97 6.20 11.68 6.83
C VAL A 97 5.96 13.15 7.10
N ARG A 98 5.57 13.46 8.34
CA ARG A 98 5.44 14.82 8.86
C ARG A 98 5.94 14.88 10.29
N ALA A 99 6.98 15.68 10.49
CA ALA A 99 7.54 16.00 11.80
C ALA A 99 7.26 17.46 12.14
N ARG A 100 6.98 17.72 13.42
CA ARG A 100 6.66 19.05 13.95
C ARG A 100 7.46 19.38 15.20
N ARG A 101 7.55 20.68 15.48
CA ARG A 101 8.15 21.22 16.70
C ARG A 101 7.09 21.80 17.63
N THR A 102 7.19 21.50 18.92
CA THR A 102 6.29 21.95 19.99
C THR A 102 6.89 22.98 20.92
N THR A 103 8.20 23.16 20.86
CA THR A 103 8.96 24.08 21.69
C THR A 103 9.52 25.25 20.87
N ASN A 104 9.94 26.35 21.50
CA ASN A 104 10.62 27.43 20.77
C ASN A 104 12.02 26.97 20.33
N GLN A 105 12.46 27.38 19.14
CA GLN A 105 13.87 27.35 18.75
C GLN A 105 14.34 28.77 18.52
N THR A 106 15.31 29.23 19.31
CA THR A 106 15.95 30.52 19.09
C THR A 106 16.86 30.45 17.89
N ILE A 107 16.65 31.36 16.94
CA ILE A 107 17.48 31.52 15.76
C ILE A 107 18.30 32.79 15.91
N GLN A 108 19.58 32.71 15.57
CA GLN A 108 20.49 33.84 15.69
C GLN A 108 20.30 34.83 14.54
N HIS A 109 20.44 36.11 14.86
CA HIS A 109 20.36 37.16 13.85
C HIS A 109 21.31 36.93 12.68
N ASN A 110 20.76 36.96 11.46
CA ASN A 110 21.50 36.86 10.20
C ASN A 110 22.34 35.56 10.08
N THR A 111 21.89 34.49 10.73
CA THR A 111 22.52 33.17 10.69
C THR A 111 21.51 32.16 10.16
N VAL A 112 21.92 31.36 9.17
CA VAL A 112 21.11 30.23 8.71
C VAL A 112 21.19 29.12 9.76
N THR A 113 20.05 28.59 10.18
CA THR A 113 19.97 27.54 11.20
C THR A 113 19.01 26.43 10.76
N THR A 114 19.42 25.18 10.92
CA THR A 114 18.55 24.02 10.70
C THR A 114 17.55 23.90 11.86
N LEU A 115 16.27 23.71 11.52
CA LEU A 115 15.24 23.44 12.53
C LEU A 115 15.28 21.99 12.98
N SER A 116 15.16 21.78 14.29
CA SER A 116 14.91 20.46 14.86
C SER A 116 13.44 20.29 15.23
N PHE A 117 12.95 19.06 15.09
CA PHE A 117 11.59 18.65 15.39
C PHE A 117 11.57 17.74 16.62
N ASP A 118 10.46 17.74 17.36
CA ASP A 118 10.33 17.03 18.64
C ASP A 118 9.07 16.16 18.71
N MET A 119 8.27 16.14 17.65
CA MET A 119 7.09 15.29 17.58
C MET A 119 6.75 14.83 16.16
N GLU A 120 6.42 13.56 16.04
CA GLU A 120 5.87 12.96 14.82
C GLU A 120 4.35 13.17 14.76
N ASP A 121 3.85 13.65 13.61
CA ASP A 121 2.42 13.66 13.31
C ASP A 121 1.99 12.39 12.57
N HIS A 122 2.81 11.94 11.62
CA HIS A 122 2.70 10.64 10.96
C HIS A 122 4.02 10.30 10.27
N ASP A 123 4.35 9.01 10.25
CA ASP A 123 5.43 8.44 9.44
C ASP A 123 5.07 6.99 9.11
N ASN A 124 4.87 6.69 7.82
CA ASN A 124 4.51 5.34 7.37
C ASN A 124 5.67 4.59 6.70
N ASP A 125 6.84 5.20 6.60
CA ASP A 125 8.04 4.62 5.96
C ASP A 125 9.30 4.79 6.81
N THR A 126 9.15 5.15 8.10
CA THR A 126 10.27 5.33 9.06
C THR A 126 11.33 6.31 8.52
N MET A 127 10.87 7.42 7.95
CA MET A 127 11.71 8.44 7.35
C MET A 127 12.21 9.50 8.36
N TRP A 128 11.57 9.67 9.52
CA TRP A 128 12.00 10.60 10.57
C TRP A 128 12.29 9.87 11.88
N GLU A 129 13.26 10.37 12.64
CA GLU A 129 13.53 9.89 13.99
C GLU A 129 13.96 11.05 14.90
N GLY A 130 13.30 11.14 16.06
CA GLY A 130 13.38 12.32 16.92
C GLY A 130 14.50 12.33 17.95
N VAL A 131 15.43 11.36 17.94
CA VAL A 131 16.43 11.21 19.01
C VAL A 131 17.84 11.50 18.51
N THR A 132 18.28 10.86 17.44
CA THR A 132 19.64 10.96 16.92
C THR A 132 19.75 12.04 15.83
N ASN A 133 18.72 12.17 14.98
CA ASN A 133 18.65 13.05 13.83
C ASN A 133 17.29 13.78 13.77
N PRO A 134 16.92 14.53 14.84
CA PRO A 134 15.65 15.25 14.89
C PRO A 134 15.52 16.39 13.86
N ASP A 135 16.59 16.70 13.14
CA ASP A 135 16.76 17.85 12.25
C ASP A 135 16.52 17.55 10.77
N ARG A 136 16.25 16.28 10.41
CA ARG A 136 16.16 15.85 9.02
C ARG A 136 15.10 14.78 8.79
N ILE A 137 14.61 14.71 7.57
CA ILE A 137 13.84 13.57 7.04
C ILE A 137 14.76 12.77 6.12
N THR A 138 14.94 11.49 6.40
CA THR A 138 15.78 10.57 5.60
C THR A 138 14.90 9.70 4.71
N ILE A 139 15.15 9.71 3.42
CA ILE A 139 14.37 8.98 2.43
C ILE A 139 14.69 7.48 2.51
N GLN A 140 13.68 6.64 2.75
CA GLN A 140 13.83 5.18 2.78
C GLN A 140 13.44 4.51 1.44
N THR A 141 12.62 5.19 0.64
CA THR A 141 12.13 4.71 -0.65
C THR A 141 12.46 5.72 -1.75
N ALA A 142 13.23 5.34 -2.77
CA ALA A 142 13.57 6.26 -3.85
C ALA A 142 12.35 6.74 -4.66
N GLY A 143 12.46 7.93 -5.22
CA GLY A 143 11.50 8.52 -6.16
C GLY A 143 11.32 10.01 -5.96
N ILE A 144 10.31 10.54 -6.65
CA ILE A 144 10.00 11.98 -6.58
C ILE A 144 9.13 12.25 -5.35
N TYR A 145 9.57 13.19 -4.52
CA TYR A 145 8.86 13.65 -3.33
C TYR A 145 8.32 15.06 -3.52
N ILE A 146 7.11 15.29 -3.03
CA ILE A 146 6.61 16.63 -2.70
C ILE A 146 7.11 16.94 -1.30
N ILE A 147 7.90 17.99 -1.17
CA ILE A 147 8.54 18.41 0.07
C ILE A 147 7.97 19.77 0.46
N LEU A 148 7.57 19.91 1.72
CA LEU A 148 6.98 21.14 2.25
C LEU A 148 7.52 21.45 3.64
N GLY A 149 7.99 22.68 3.83
CA GLY A 149 8.33 23.22 5.14
C GLY A 149 7.41 24.40 5.47
N GLN A 150 6.85 24.42 6.67
CA GLN A 150 6.16 25.62 7.19
C GLN A 150 6.79 26.06 8.50
N VAL A 151 6.89 27.36 8.68
CA VAL A 151 7.54 27.96 9.84
C VAL A 151 6.70 29.10 10.37
N GLN A 152 6.61 29.20 11.70
CA GLN A 152 6.03 30.33 12.39
C GLN A 152 7.10 31.03 13.22
N TRP A 153 7.16 32.35 13.10
CA TRP A 153 8.10 33.19 13.82
C TRP A 153 7.40 34.04 14.87
N ALA A 154 8.12 34.32 15.96
CA ALA A 154 7.74 35.36 16.90
C ALA A 154 7.61 36.71 16.17
N ALA A 155 6.69 37.55 16.67
CA ALA A 155 6.38 38.82 16.02
C ALA A 155 7.57 39.78 16.05
N SER A 156 7.87 40.40 14.90
CA SER A 156 8.89 41.45 14.79
C SER A 156 8.72 42.21 13.46
N ALA A 157 8.80 43.54 13.52
CA ALA A 157 8.62 44.43 12.36
C ALA A 157 9.87 44.56 11.47
N ALA A 158 10.98 43.94 11.84
CA ALA A 158 12.27 44.19 11.21
C ALA A 158 12.76 43.02 10.34
N GLY A 159 13.43 43.38 9.25
CA GLY A 159 14.11 42.47 8.35
C GLY A 159 13.19 41.55 7.56
N TYR A 160 13.77 40.50 6.99
CA TYR A 160 13.06 39.46 6.27
C TYR A 160 13.03 38.16 7.08
N ARG A 161 12.17 37.23 6.65
CA ARG A 161 12.13 35.83 7.09
C ARG A 161 12.36 34.93 5.89
N GLY A 162 13.31 34.01 6.01
CA GLY A 162 13.65 33.03 4.99
C GLY A 162 13.36 31.62 5.46
N GLN A 163 12.81 30.81 4.56
CA GLN A 163 12.74 29.36 4.68
C GLN A 163 13.44 28.72 3.49
N LEU A 164 14.15 27.64 3.76
CA LEU A 164 15.05 26.99 2.82
C LEU A 164 14.86 25.47 2.96
N LEU A 165 14.75 24.76 1.83
CA LEU A 165 14.81 23.30 1.80
C LEU A 165 16.18 22.88 1.28
N GLN A 166 16.93 22.19 2.12
CA GLN A 166 18.26 21.69 1.82
C GLN A 166 18.18 20.18 1.57
N HIS A 167 18.80 19.73 0.48
CA HIS A 167 19.02 18.34 0.14
C HIS A 167 20.46 17.95 0.43
N SER A 168 20.66 16.77 1.00
CA SER A 168 21.98 16.26 1.39
C SER A 168 23.03 16.29 0.26
N SER A 169 22.65 15.87 -0.95
CA SER A 169 23.55 15.78 -2.11
C SER A 169 23.40 16.91 -3.14
N ALA A 170 22.27 17.61 -3.16
CA ALA A 170 21.96 18.60 -4.20
C ALA A 170 22.12 20.06 -3.74
N GLY A 171 22.31 20.28 -2.44
CA GLY A 171 22.37 21.65 -1.92
C GLY A 171 20.98 22.21 -1.63
N LEU A 172 20.83 23.52 -1.77
CA LEU A 172 19.56 24.22 -1.61
C LEU A 172 18.63 23.93 -2.80
N ILE A 173 17.50 23.26 -2.56
CA ILE A 173 16.53 22.86 -3.59
C ILE A 173 15.33 23.81 -3.70
N ALA A 174 15.03 24.57 -2.64
CA ALA A 174 14.00 25.62 -2.67
C ALA A 174 14.23 26.66 -1.59
N GLN A 175 13.76 27.89 -1.83
CA GLN A 175 13.84 28.97 -0.87
C GLN A 175 12.70 29.98 -1.08
N THR A 176 12.21 30.52 0.03
CA THR A 176 11.32 31.68 0.04
C THR A 176 11.86 32.73 1.00
N HIS A 177 11.67 34.01 0.65
CA HIS A 177 12.00 35.15 1.49
C HIS A 177 10.84 36.13 1.47
N THR A 178 10.47 36.64 2.64
CA THR A 178 9.44 37.68 2.75
C THR A 178 9.90 38.78 3.70
N GLN A 179 9.67 40.03 3.32
CA GLN A 179 9.87 41.17 4.20
C GLN A 179 8.76 41.22 5.24
N GLN A 180 9.10 41.57 6.48
CA GLN A 180 8.07 41.81 7.51
C GLN A 180 7.48 43.21 7.42
N SER A 181 6.17 43.27 7.67
CA SER A 181 5.38 44.51 7.57
C SER A 181 4.99 45.10 8.93
N ASP A 182 4.94 44.33 10.02
CA ASP A 182 4.47 44.83 11.34
C ASP A 182 4.97 43.98 12.53
N SER A 183 5.09 44.59 13.72
CA SER A 183 5.63 43.99 14.96
C SER A 183 4.62 43.23 15.81
N ILE A 184 3.32 43.33 15.51
CA ILE A 184 2.27 42.71 16.30
C ILE A 184 1.80 41.36 15.75
N ASN A 185 2.09 41.06 14.49
CA ASN A 185 1.62 39.84 13.85
C ASN A 185 2.68 38.75 13.93
N LEU A 186 2.24 37.56 14.34
CA LEU A 186 3.03 36.34 14.12
C LEU A 186 3.17 36.15 12.62
N TRP A 187 4.38 35.86 12.18
CA TRP A 187 4.61 35.60 10.77
C TRP A 187 4.63 34.10 10.50
N ARG A 188 3.95 33.68 9.42
CA ARG A 188 3.96 32.30 8.92
C ARG A 188 4.29 32.31 7.44
N GLY A 189 5.12 31.37 7.04
CA GLY A 189 5.38 31.13 5.63
C GLY A 189 5.61 29.65 5.36
N ASN A 190 5.62 29.34 4.07
CA ASN A 190 5.88 28.01 3.57
C ASN A 190 6.94 28.07 2.46
N VAL A 191 7.62 26.95 2.29
CA VAL A 191 8.49 26.64 1.17
C VAL A 191 8.11 25.24 0.71
N ALA A 192 8.01 25.04 -0.60
CA ALA A 192 7.67 23.74 -1.16
C ALA A 192 8.37 23.52 -2.49
N THR A 193 8.72 22.28 -2.77
CA THR A 193 9.22 21.86 -4.08
C THR A 193 8.95 20.39 -4.31
N THR A 194 9.02 19.96 -5.56
CA THR A 194 9.19 18.56 -5.90
C THR A 194 10.66 18.28 -6.13
N TRP A 195 11.18 17.16 -5.62
CA TRP A 195 12.56 16.77 -5.87
C TRP A 195 12.68 15.26 -6.04
N ASP A 196 13.62 14.82 -6.87
CA ASP A 196 13.96 13.42 -7.06
C ASP A 196 14.98 12.99 -6.02
N CYS A 197 14.64 11.98 -5.22
CA CYS A 197 15.44 11.55 -4.07
C CYS A 197 15.80 10.07 -4.18
N GLU A 198 17.02 9.74 -3.78
CA GLU A 198 17.49 8.37 -3.64
C GLU A 198 17.39 7.89 -2.18
N VAL A 199 17.46 6.57 -1.98
CA VAL A 199 17.47 5.99 -0.64
C VAL A 199 18.70 6.49 0.14
N GLY A 200 18.46 7.00 1.35
CA GLY A 200 19.49 7.55 2.24
C GLY A 200 19.76 9.05 2.03
N ASP A 201 19.23 9.67 0.98
CA ASP A 201 19.22 11.13 0.90
C ASP A 201 18.40 11.69 2.07
N TYR A 202 18.81 12.85 2.60
CA TYR A 202 18.05 13.54 3.62
C TYR A 202 17.70 14.98 3.24
N ILE A 203 16.57 15.42 3.77
CA ILE A 203 16.02 16.77 3.62
C ILE A 203 16.05 17.48 4.97
N GLU A 204 16.49 18.73 4.96
CA GLU A 204 16.49 19.61 6.13
C GLU A 204 15.71 20.90 5.84
N LEU A 205 15.01 21.41 6.87
CA LEU A 205 14.37 22.72 6.83
C LEU A 205 15.27 23.74 7.53
N LEU A 206 15.84 24.64 6.73
CA LEU A 206 16.71 25.71 7.21
C LEU A 206 15.91 27.01 7.26
N VAL A 207 16.23 27.85 8.24
CA VAL A 207 15.58 29.14 8.44
C VAL A 207 16.60 30.24 8.69
N ILE A 208 16.24 31.47 8.31
CA ILE A 208 17.03 32.67 8.55
C ILE A 208 16.13 33.88 8.78
N HIS A 209 16.58 34.83 9.58
CA HIS A 209 15.92 36.12 9.73
C HIS A 209 16.95 37.25 9.94
N THR A 210 16.53 38.47 9.63
CA THR A 210 17.34 39.69 9.80
C THR A 210 16.66 40.70 10.74
N ALA A 211 16.05 40.20 11.82
CA ALA A 211 15.21 40.99 12.73
C ALA A 211 15.95 42.03 13.61
N GLY A 212 17.28 42.12 13.54
CA GLY A 212 18.12 43.01 14.36
C GLY A 212 18.50 42.48 15.75
N ALA A 213 17.92 41.37 16.18
CA ALA A 213 18.27 40.59 17.36
C ALA A 213 17.85 39.13 17.11
N ASP A 214 18.23 38.21 17.98
CA ASP A 214 17.80 36.81 17.95
C ASP A 214 16.27 36.72 18.01
N LEU A 215 15.70 35.76 17.28
CA LEU A 215 14.26 35.60 17.17
C LEU A 215 13.88 34.13 17.22
N ASP A 216 12.79 33.85 17.93
CA ASP A 216 12.31 32.48 18.04
C ASP A 216 11.46 32.08 16.83
N CYS A 217 11.76 30.88 16.34
CA CYS A 217 10.80 30.05 15.65
C CYS A 217 9.89 29.39 16.71
N ILE A 218 8.60 29.70 16.69
CA ILE A 218 7.66 29.39 17.77
C ILE A 218 6.60 28.36 17.34
N PRO A 219 6.06 27.55 18.26
CA PRO A 219 5.00 26.59 17.95
C PRO A 219 3.67 27.28 17.62
N GLY A 220 2.98 26.74 16.61
CA GLY A 220 1.63 27.12 16.16
C GLY A 220 0.64 25.95 16.22
N GLY A 221 0.87 24.99 17.12
CA GLY A 221 0.14 23.72 17.16
C GLY A 221 0.54 22.80 16.01
N MET A 222 -0.42 22.12 15.38
CA MET A 222 -0.18 21.23 14.23
C MET A 222 0.17 21.98 12.93
N GLN A 223 0.14 23.32 12.95
CA GLN A 223 0.28 24.17 11.76
C GLN A 223 1.75 24.41 11.38
N ALA A 224 2.60 24.71 12.36
CA ALA A 224 4.01 25.05 12.18
C ALA A 224 4.72 25.06 13.55
N PRO A 225 6.06 24.89 13.61
CA PRO A 225 6.94 24.54 12.50
C PRO A 225 6.81 23.06 12.13
N VAL A 226 6.73 22.76 10.83
CA VAL A 226 6.63 21.40 10.30
C VAL A 226 7.52 21.21 9.09
N LEU A 227 8.04 20.00 8.93
CA LEU A 227 8.64 19.49 7.70
C LEU A 227 7.88 18.23 7.28
N GLU A 228 7.50 18.18 6.01
CA GLU A 228 6.71 17.11 5.42
C GLU A 228 7.33 16.66 4.10
N ALA A 229 7.32 15.35 3.86
CA ALA A 229 7.71 14.75 2.59
C ALA A 229 6.72 13.64 2.23
N VAL A 230 6.15 13.72 1.03
CA VAL A 230 5.20 12.72 0.51
C VAL A 230 5.63 12.30 -0.89
N ARG A 231 5.76 11.00 -1.12
CA ARG A 231 6.11 10.44 -2.43
C ARG A 231 4.98 10.70 -3.44
N ALA A 232 5.31 11.32 -4.58
CA ALA A 232 4.34 11.85 -5.54
C ALA A 232 3.66 10.75 -6.39
N GLY A 233 4.36 9.65 -6.65
CA GLY A 233 3.89 8.50 -7.44
C GLY A 233 4.86 7.34 -7.34
#